data_AF-A0A177EEG6-F1
#
_entry.id   AF-A0A177EEG6-F1
#
_cell.length_a   1.000
_cell.length_b   1.000
_cell.length_c   1.000
_cell.angle_alpha   90.00
_cell.angle_beta   90.00
_cell.angle_gamma   90.00
#
_symmetry.space_group_name_H-M   'P 1'
#
loop_
_entity.id
_entity.type
_entity.pdbx_description
1 polymer ?
#
loop_
_entity_poly.entity_id
_entity_poly.type
_entity_poly.pdbx_seq_one_letter_code
_entity_poly.pdbx_strand_id
1 'polypeptide(L)'
;MDYTKLKTRLKDKFTKEYKKTKHTDAYLEAEVEYKKTRESVKMMEIELQALLQAFTASSIYENITSSLASGFEMVKETLKKQNRQRTEVSKEEADVFGLFAGSSQALASNTKGDVSRQFEALSYSLKKVSASRVQLKEGLTRVMDIIKELKDTSLEIDDNRLRILDIRQCIESAKSAEEEEKYKQDYTESISKVYEDMKGYTQSHELSEIALGLVGALRSFFGDAYDAMAENINEK
;
A
#
# COMPACT_ATOMS: atom_id res chain seq x y z
N MET A 1 -5.66 -20.32 0.42
CA MET A 1 -7.11 -20.39 0.13
C MET A 1 -7.53 -19.06 -0.53
N ASP A 2 -8.43 -19.03 -1.51
CA ASP A 2 -8.78 -17.78 -2.23
C ASP A 2 -9.67 -16.85 -1.36
N TYR A 3 -9.22 -15.60 -1.13
CA TYR A 3 -9.90 -14.55 -0.35
C TYR A 3 -11.37 -14.38 -0.75
N THR A 4 -11.68 -14.49 -2.04
CA THR A 4 -13.04 -14.32 -2.56
C THR A 4 -13.95 -15.47 -2.12
N LYS A 5 -13.43 -16.71 -2.14
CA LYS A 5 -14.16 -17.88 -1.64
C LYS A 5 -14.36 -17.81 -0.14
N LEU A 6 -13.34 -17.32 0.58
CA LEU A 6 -13.43 -17.17 2.03
C LEU A 6 -14.47 -16.14 2.44
N LYS A 7 -14.45 -14.97 1.80
CA LYS A 7 -15.42 -13.88 2.02
C LYS A 7 -16.86 -14.33 1.78
N THR A 8 -17.12 -15.12 0.74
CA THR A 8 -18.45 -15.66 0.45
C THR A 8 -18.89 -16.65 1.52
N ARG A 9 -18.01 -17.59 1.91
CA ARG A 9 -18.28 -18.55 3.01
C ARG A 9 -18.56 -17.83 4.34
N LEU A 10 -17.77 -16.80 4.66
CA LEU A 10 -17.99 -15.94 5.83
C LEU A 10 -19.38 -15.32 5.75
N LYS A 11 -19.71 -14.62 4.68
CA LYS A 11 -21.01 -13.95 4.53
C LYS A 11 -22.18 -14.93 4.70
N ASP A 12 -22.11 -16.11 4.10
CA ASP A 12 -23.21 -17.07 4.13
C ASP A 12 -23.38 -17.74 5.50
N LYS A 13 -22.28 -18.07 6.20
CA LYS A 13 -22.32 -18.71 7.53
C LYS A 13 -22.46 -17.71 8.70
N PHE A 14 -21.84 -16.52 8.62
CA PHE A 14 -21.89 -15.53 9.71
C PHE A 14 -23.30 -15.02 9.99
N THR A 15 -24.09 -14.77 8.95
CA THR A 15 -25.31 -13.97 9.13
C THR A 15 -26.39 -14.67 9.96
N LYS A 16 -26.40 -16.01 9.98
CA LYS A 16 -27.41 -16.82 10.71
C LYS A 16 -26.86 -17.53 11.95
N GLU A 17 -25.61 -17.99 11.93
CA GLU A 17 -25.06 -18.79 13.03
C GLU A 17 -24.26 -17.96 14.03
N TYR A 18 -23.56 -16.91 13.58
CA TYR A 18 -22.74 -16.08 14.47
C TYR A 18 -23.57 -15.33 15.51
N LYS A 19 -24.76 -14.84 15.12
CA LYS A 19 -25.68 -14.13 16.04
C LYS A 19 -26.22 -15.01 17.17
N LYS A 20 -26.15 -16.34 17.02
CA LYS A 20 -26.61 -17.28 18.05
C LYS A 20 -25.51 -17.60 19.07
N THR A 21 -24.31 -17.06 18.89
CA THR A 21 -23.10 -17.38 19.67
C THR A 21 -23.01 -16.42 20.85
N LYS A 22 -22.91 -16.94 22.08
CA LYS A 22 -22.65 -16.12 23.25
C LYS A 22 -21.14 -15.96 23.43
N HIS A 23 -20.64 -14.76 23.20
CA HIS A 23 -19.26 -14.39 23.48
C HIS A 23 -19.21 -13.56 24.78
N THR A 24 -18.04 -13.55 25.42
CA THR A 24 -17.79 -12.66 26.56
C THR A 24 -17.65 -11.21 26.08
N ASP A 25 -17.86 -10.25 26.98
CA ASP A 25 -17.69 -8.83 26.65
C ASP A 25 -16.27 -8.53 26.16
N ALA A 26 -15.25 -9.11 26.80
CA ALA A 26 -13.86 -8.99 26.38
C ALA A 26 -13.61 -9.48 24.95
N TYR A 27 -14.26 -10.57 24.53
CA TYR A 27 -14.18 -11.05 23.15
C TYR A 27 -14.81 -10.04 22.17
N LEU A 28 -15.99 -9.51 22.52
CA LEU A 28 -16.71 -8.56 21.68
C LEU A 28 -15.94 -7.24 21.53
N GLU A 29 -15.30 -6.78 22.61
CA GLU A 29 -14.41 -5.62 22.59
C GLU A 29 -13.20 -5.85 21.66
N ALA A 30 -12.50 -6.98 21.82
CA ALA A 30 -11.39 -7.35 20.95
C ALA A 30 -11.81 -7.47 19.48
N GLU A 31 -13.00 -8.00 19.20
CA GLU A 31 -13.54 -8.10 17.84
C GLU A 31 -13.80 -6.71 17.22
N VAL A 32 -14.35 -5.78 18.00
CA VAL A 32 -14.61 -4.41 17.55
C VAL A 32 -13.29 -3.69 17.24
N GLU A 33 -12.30 -3.81 18.13
CA GLU A 33 -10.98 -3.23 17.94
C GLU A 33 -10.28 -3.82 16.70
N TYR A 34 -10.25 -5.15 16.61
CA TYR A 34 -9.70 -5.88 15.46
C TYR A 34 -10.31 -5.42 14.13
N LYS A 35 -11.65 -5.30 14.05
CA LYS A 35 -12.33 -4.85 12.82
C LYS A 35 -11.92 -3.44 12.42
N LYS A 36 -11.88 -2.50 13.37
CA LYS A 36 -11.47 -1.11 13.13
C LYS A 36 -10.02 -1.04 12.65
N THR A 37 -9.12 -1.79 13.29
CA THR A 37 -7.70 -1.84 12.91
C THR A 37 -7.55 -2.42 11.50
N ARG A 38 -8.21 -3.54 11.20
CA ARG A 38 -8.21 -4.16 9.86
C ARG A 38 -8.74 -3.21 8.78
N GLU A 39 -9.83 -2.49 9.05
CA GLU A 39 -10.37 -1.48 8.12
C GLU A 39 -9.38 -0.35 7.88
N SER A 40 -8.70 0.11 8.93
CA SER A 40 -7.67 1.16 8.83
C SER A 40 -6.47 0.70 8.00
N VAL A 41 -5.98 -0.53 8.21
CA VAL A 41 -4.90 -1.13 7.41
C VAL A 41 -5.30 -1.22 5.93
N LYS A 42 -6.56 -1.59 5.64
CA LYS A 42 -7.06 -1.64 4.26
C LYS A 42 -7.14 -0.26 3.61
N MET A 43 -7.56 0.77 4.34
CA MET A 43 -7.56 2.14 3.80
C MET A 43 -6.14 2.60 3.50
N MET A 44 -5.19 2.29 4.38
CA MET A 44 -3.78 2.60 4.17
C MET A 44 -3.18 1.87 2.96
N GLU A 45 -3.54 0.60 2.73
CA GLU A 45 -3.17 -0.15 1.51
C GLU A 45 -3.60 0.61 0.25
N ILE A 46 -4.82 1.13 0.22
CA ILE A 46 -5.38 1.87 -0.91
C ILE A 46 -4.64 3.20 -1.11
N GLU A 47 -4.40 3.95 -0.04
CA GLU A 47 -3.70 5.23 -0.07
C GLU A 47 -2.25 5.08 -0.54
N LEU A 48 -1.56 4.05 -0.08
CA LEU A 48 -0.20 3.72 -0.50
C LEU A 48 -0.13 3.29 -1.97
N GLN A 49 -1.08 2.49 -2.43
CA GLN A 49 -1.20 2.14 -3.84
C GLN A 49 -1.42 3.39 -4.69
N ALA A 50 -2.29 4.31 -4.26
CA ALA A 50 -2.52 5.58 -4.94
C ALA A 50 -1.26 6.44 -4.98
N LEU A 51 -0.52 6.53 -3.86
CA LEU A 51 0.74 7.27 -3.78
C LEU A 51 1.81 6.69 -4.72
N LEU A 52 1.98 5.37 -4.74
CA LEU A 52 2.89 4.68 -5.66
C LEU A 52 2.54 4.94 -7.12
N GLN A 53 1.24 4.97 -7.45
CA GLN A 53 0.75 5.28 -8.79
C GLN A 53 0.94 6.75 -9.16
N ALA A 54 0.81 7.69 -8.21
CA ALA A 54 0.92 9.13 -8.45
C ALA A 54 2.28 9.56 -9.02
N PHE A 55 3.36 8.82 -8.72
CA PHE A 55 4.70 9.11 -9.24
C PHE A 55 5.03 8.42 -10.58
N THR A 56 4.07 7.72 -11.19
CA THR A 56 4.26 7.13 -12.53
C THR A 56 3.82 8.10 -13.61
N ALA A 57 4.58 8.20 -14.71
CA ALA A 57 4.24 9.11 -15.82
C ALA A 57 2.84 8.87 -16.42
N SER A 58 2.27 7.67 -16.29
CA SER A 58 0.94 7.33 -16.78
C SER A 58 -0.20 8.03 -16.03
N SER A 59 -0.14 8.13 -14.69
CA SER A 59 -1.22 8.73 -13.89
C SER A 59 -1.21 10.26 -13.99
N ILE A 60 -0.02 10.86 -14.08
CA ILE A 60 0.11 12.29 -14.31
C ILE A 60 -0.26 12.65 -15.75
N TYR A 61 -0.03 11.79 -16.74
CA TYR A 61 -0.50 12.00 -18.11
C TYR A 61 -2.02 12.09 -18.18
N GLU A 62 -2.76 11.21 -17.49
CA GLU A 62 -4.24 11.27 -17.42
C GLU A 62 -4.76 12.54 -16.73
N ASN A 63 -4.05 13.04 -15.70
CA ASN A 63 -4.43 14.26 -14.97
C ASN A 63 -3.98 15.57 -15.67
N ILE A 64 -2.84 15.58 -16.36
CA ILE A 64 -2.35 16.75 -17.12
C ILE A 64 -3.11 16.90 -18.43
N THR A 65 -3.40 15.80 -19.14
CA THR A 65 -4.16 15.86 -20.41
C THR A 65 -5.61 16.31 -20.23
N SER A 66 -6.19 16.17 -19.03
CA SER A 66 -7.51 16.71 -18.73
C SER A 66 -7.50 18.21 -18.35
N SER A 67 -6.35 18.79 -17.98
CA SER A 67 -6.29 20.13 -17.37
C SER A 67 -5.40 21.17 -18.07
N LEU A 68 -4.47 20.82 -18.98
CA LEU A 68 -3.53 21.79 -19.59
C LEU A 68 -3.29 21.54 -21.10
N ALA A 69 -4.28 21.91 -21.91
CA ALA A 69 -4.36 21.60 -23.34
C ALA A 69 -3.51 22.46 -24.31
N SER A 70 -2.40 23.11 -23.92
CA SER A 70 -1.68 23.93 -24.92
C SER A 70 -0.14 23.99 -24.84
N GLY A 71 0.50 23.63 -23.72
CA GLY A 71 1.97 23.72 -23.59
C GLY A 71 2.73 22.40 -23.76
N PHE A 72 2.07 21.25 -23.65
CA PHE A 72 2.71 19.94 -23.49
C PHE A 72 2.72 19.04 -24.73
N GLU A 73 2.22 19.51 -25.88
CA GLU A 73 2.22 18.72 -27.13
C GLU A 73 3.65 18.33 -27.58
N MET A 74 4.66 19.16 -27.29
CA MET A 74 6.05 18.84 -27.58
C MET A 74 6.61 17.71 -26.69
N VAL A 75 6.18 17.66 -25.42
CA VAL A 75 6.52 16.56 -24.49
C VAL A 75 5.83 15.26 -24.92
N LYS A 76 4.57 15.36 -25.37
CA LYS A 76 3.79 14.24 -25.92
C LYS A 76 4.42 13.64 -27.19
N GLU A 77 4.95 14.46 -28.09
CA GLU A 77 5.66 13.97 -29.28
C GLU A 77 7.02 13.33 -28.95
N THR A 78 7.80 13.93 -28.04
CA THR A 78 9.09 13.37 -27.59
C THR A 78 8.89 12.01 -26.90
N LEU A 79 7.83 11.87 -26.10
CA LEU A 79 7.47 10.62 -25.44
C LEU A 79 6.94 9.55 -26.41
N LYS A 80 6.14 9.93 -27.42
CA LYS A 80 5.74 9.02 -28.51
C LYS A 80 6.95 8.51 -29.30
N LYS A 81 7.98 9.34 -29.48
CA LYS A 81 9.23 8.96 -30.13
C LYS A 81 10.06 8.03 -29.23
N GLN A 82 10.14 8.28 -27.93
CA GLN A 82 10.79 7.37 -26.97
C GLN A 82 10.11 6.00 -26.88
N ASN A 83 8.78 5.93 -26.91
CA ASN A 83 8.05 4.64 -26.96
C ASN A 83 8.32 3.85 -28.26
N ARG A 84 8.76 4.51 -29.34
CA ARG A 84 9.14 3.88 -30.61
C ARG A 84 10.63 3.51 -30.70
N GLN A 85 11.51 4.13 -29.91
CA GLN A 85 12.95 3.84 -29.86
C GLN A 85 13.31 2.88 -28.70
N ARG A 86 12.47 1.87 -28.44
CA ARG A 86 12.83 0.78 -27.52
C ARG A 86 13.92 -0.11 -28.14
N THR A 87 15.17 0.32 -28.00
CA THR A 87 16.33 -0.56 -27.97
C THR A 87 16.98 -0.43 -26.60
N GLU A 88 16.73 -1.45 -25.77
CA GLU A 88 17.59 -1.97 -24.69
C GLU A 88 18.40 -0.96 -23.84
N VAL A 89 17.72 0.01 -23.23
CA VAL A 89 18.21 0.63 -21.99
C VAL A 89 17.14 0.44 -20.93
N SER A 90 17.55 0.03 -19.74
CA SER A 90 16.76 -0.44 -18.59
C SER A 90 15.38 0.19 -18.45
N LYS A 91 14.39 -0.65 -18.12
CA LYS A 91 13.01 -0.28 -17.76
C LYS A 91 12.96 0.54 -16.47
N GLU A 92 13.60 1.70 -16.41
CA GLU A 92 13.29 2.70 -15.41
C GLU A 92 11.95 3.31 -15.82
N GLU A 93 10.91 3.06 -15.01
CA GLU A 93 9.64 3.78 -15.12
C GLU A 93 9.94 5.28 -15.08
N ALA A 94 9.89 5.93 -16.25
CA ALA A 94 10.08 7.37 -16.32
C ALA A 94 9.12 8.06 -15.34
N ASP A 95 9.68 8.77 -14.37
CA ASP A 95 8.92 9.63 -13.46
C ASP A 95 8.89 11.06 -14.00
N VAL A 96 7.97 11.85 -13.46
CA VAL A 96 7.77 13.22 -13.92
C VAL A 96 9.01 14.09 -13.74
N PHE A 97 9.76 13.97 -12.64
CA PHE A 97 10.95 14.78 -12.43
C PHE A 97 12.03 14.43 -13.47
N GLY A 98 12.21 13.15 -13.79
CA GLY A 98 13.11 12.71 -14.85
C GLY A 98 12.73 13.26 -16.24
N LEU A 99 11.44 13.30 -16.56
CA LEU A 99 10.94 13.88 -17.83
C LEU A 99 11.13 15.39 -17.91
N PHE A 100 10.85 16.11 -16.83
CA PHE A 100 11.08 17.56 -16.76
C PHE A 100 12.57 17.88 -16.78
N ALA A 101 13.42 17.04 -16.18
CA ALA A 101 14.87 17.19 -16.28
C ALA A 101 15.35 17.09 -17.73
N GLY A 102 14.87 16.08 -18.48
CA GLY A 102 15.18 15.92 -19.90
C GLY A 102 14.73 17.14 -20.74
N SER A 103 13.51 17.64 -20.47
CA SER A 103 12.99 18.83 -21.16
C SER A 103 13.78 20.10 -20.82
N SER A 104 14.16 20.27 -19.54
CA SER A 104 14.98 21.39 -19.09
C SER A 104 16.38 21.34 -19.72
N GLN A 105 16.99 20.16 -19.82
CA GLN A 105 18.26 19.98 -20.53
C GLN A 105 18.15 20.37 -22.01
N ALA A 106 17.06 20.00 -22.67
CA ALA A 106 16.84 20.39 -24.07
C ALA A 106 16.71 21.91 -24.23
N LEU A 107 16.03 22.60 -23.29
CA LEU A 107 15.96 24.06 -23.27
C LEU A 107 17.33 24.70 -23.01
N ALA A 108 18.13 24.15 -22.10
CA ALA A 108 19.50 24.59 -21.88
C ALA A 108 20.34 24.55 -23.16
N SER A 109 20.32 23.43 -23.89
CA SER A 109 21.06 23.25 -25.14
C SER A 109 20.62 24.18 -26.28
N ASN A 110 19.38 24.67 -26.23
CA ASN A 110 18.79 25.55 -27.24
C ASN A 110 18.85 27.04 -26.87
N THR A 111 19.28 27.35 -25.65
CA THR A 111 19.43 28.72 -25.15
C THR A 111 20.92 29.04 -24.93
N LYS A 112 21.25 30.30 -24.59
CA LYS A 112 22.63 30.73 -24.36
C LYS A 112 22.71 31.62 -23.12
N GLY A 113 23.91 31.76 -22.58
CA GLY A 113 24.18 32.63 -21.43
C GLY A 113 23.49 32.12 -20.16
N ASP A 114 23.08 33.05 -19.29
CA ASP A 114 22.56 32.71 -17.96
C ASP A 114 21.26 31.91 -17.99
N VAL A 115 20.42 32.10 -19.01
CA VAL A 115 19.20 31.30 -19.20
C VAL A 115 19.54 29.81 -19.41
N SER A 116 20.57 29.52 -20.21
CA SER A 116 21.04 28.16 -20.44
C SER A 116 21.52 27.52 -19.13
N ARG A 117 22.35 28.25 -18.38
CA ARG A 117 22.87 27.80 -17.06
C ARG A 117 21.74 27.52 -16.06
N GLN A 118 20.71 28.37 -16.00
CA GLN A 118 19.55 28.16 -15.12
C GLN A 118 18.78 26.89 -15.49
N PHE A 119 18.61 26.59 -16.77
CA PHE A 119 17.97 25.35 -17.21
C PHE A 119 18.85 24.10 -16.98
N GLU A 120 20.18 24.21 -17.07
CA GLU A 120 21.10 23.13 -16.69
C GLU A 120 21.03 22.83 -15.20
N ALA A 121 21.05 23.88 -14.36
CA ALA A 121 20.87 23.78 -12.93
C ALA A 121 19.54 23.09 -12.58
N LEU A 122 18.43 23.58 -13.14
CA LEU A 122 17.10 22.97 -12.94
C LEU A 122 17.06 21.50 -13.37
N SER A 123 17.64 21.18 -14.54
CA SER A 123 17.78 19.80 -15.03
C SER A 123 18.50 18.91 -14.02
N TYR A 124 19.60 19.41 -13.43
CA TYR A 124 20.38 18.69 -12.44
C TYR A 124 19.61 18.43 -11.13
N SER A 125 18.95 19.45 -10.56
CA SER A 125 18.09 19.27 -9.37
C SER A 125 17.01 18.23 -9.62
N LEU A 126 16.32 18.32 -10.76
CA LEU A 126 15.24 17.40 -11.09
C LEU A 126 15.71 15.95 -11.25
N LYS A 127 16.93 15.72 -11.76
CA LYS A 127 17.54 14.38 -11.79
C LYS A 127 17.79 13.83 -10.38
N LYS A 128 18.27 14.66 -9.45
CA LYS A 128 18.44 14.26 -8.05
C LYS A 128 17.10 13.89 -7.40
N VAL A 129 16.06 14.70 -7.60
CA VAL A 129 14.70 14.39 -7.10
C VAL A 129 14.16 13.10 -7.70
N SER A 130 14.32 12.91 -9.00
CA SER A 130 13.95 11.67 -9.72
C SER A 130 14.65 10.44 -9.13
N ALA A 131 15.94 10.55 -8.82
CA ALA A 131 16.69 9.48 -8.17
C ALA A 131 16.17 9.16 -6.75
N SER A 132 15.91 10.17 -5.91
CA SER A 132 15.34 9.96 -4.57
C SER A 132 13.93 9.38 -4.60
N ARG A 133 13.15 9.61 -5.68
CA ARG A 133 11.84 8.95 -5.88
C ARG A 133 11.95 7.43 -6.00
N VAL A 134 13.06 6.91 -6.54
CA VAL A 134 13.30 5.45 -6.58
C VAL A 134 13.40 4.90 -5.16
N GLN A 135 14.15 5.58 -4.28
CA GLN A 135 14.29 5.19 -2.88
C GLN A 135 12.96 5.31 -2.12
N LEU A 136 12.16 6.35 -2.41
CA LEU A 136 10.79 6.45 -1.88
C LEU A 136 9.97 5.23 -2.28
N LYS A 137 9.98 4.85 -3.57
CA LYS A 137 9.24 3.69 -4.08
C LYS A 137 9.66 2.40 -3.35
N GLU A 138 10.94 2.19 -3.12
CA GLU A 138 11.46 1.04 -2.37
C GLU A 138 11.01 1.07 -0.90
N GLY A 139 11.03 2.23 -0.26
CA GLY A 139 10.50 2.42 1.09
C GLY A 139 9.01 2.10 1.20
N LEU A 140 8.20 2.64 0.29
CA LEU A 140 6.76 2.38 0.24
C LEU A 140 6.45 0.92 -0.11
N THR A 141 7.24 0.28 -0.97
CA THR A 141 7.09 -1.15 -1.29
C THR A 141 7.30 -2.02 -0.05
N ARG A 142 8.32 -1.73 0.76
CA ARG A 142 8.54 -2.44 2.03
C ARG A 142 7.36 -2.30 3.00
N VAL A 143 6.77 -1.11 3.10
CA VAL A 143 5.55 -0.90 3.91
C VAL A 143 4.37 -1.71 3.35
N MET A 144 4.23 -1.78 2.02
CA MET A 144 3.21 -2.60 1.37
C MET A 144 3.39 -4.10 1.63
N ASP A 145 4.63 -4.59 1.73
CA ASP A 145 4.91 -5.98 2.09
C ASP A 145 4.45 -6.29 3.52
N ILE A 146 4.72 -5.40 4.48
CA ILE A 146 4.23 -5.55 5.87
C ILE A 146 2.69 -5.52 5.93
N ILE A 147 2.05 -4.64 5.16
CA ILE A 147 0.58 -4.61 5.05
C ILE A 147 0.05 -5.95 4.51
N LYS A 148 0.76 -6.57 3.57
CA LYS A 148 0.39 -7.89 3.03
C LYS A 148 0.54 -8.98 4.09
N GLU A 149 1.58 -8.96 4.91
CA GLU A 149 1.73 -9.88 6.05
C GLU A 149 0.56 -9.75 7.04
N LEU A 150 0.19 -8.53 7.44
CA LEU A 150 -1.00 -8.29 8.26
C LEU A 150 -2.29 -8.79 7.59
N LYS A 151 -2.40 -8.68 6.27
CA LYS A 151 -3.56 -9.17 5.53
C LYS A 151 -3.64 -10.70 5.56
N ASP A 152 -2.51 -11.38 5.50
CA ASP A 152 -2.42 -12.84 5.63
C ASP A 152 -2.79 -13.27 7.06
N THR A 153 -2.29 -12.59 8.11
CA THR A 153 -2.72 -12.83 9.50
C THR A 153 -4.22 -12.60 9.68
N SER A 154 -4.77 -11.54 9.08
CA SER A 154 -6.21 -11.28 9.11
C SER A 154 -7.01 -12.40 8.44
N LEU A 155 -6.47 -13.04 7.41
CA LEU A 155 -7.12 -14.17 6.75
C LEU A 155 -7.12 -15.42 7.63
N GLU A 156 -6.03 -15.69 8.33
CA GLU A 156 -5.95 -16.80 9.29
C GLU A 156 -6.95 -16.64 10.43
N ILE A 157 -7.12 -15.42 10.95
CA ILE A 157 -8.15 -15.11 11.96
C ILE A 157 -9.54 -15.39 11.41
N ASP A 158 -9.83 -14.94 10.20
CA ASP A 158 -11.11 -15.15 9.52
C ASP A 158 -11.39 -16.66 9.25
N ASP A 159 -10.37 -17.44 8.88
CA ASP A 159 -10.41 -18.90 8.74
C ASP A 159 -10.75 -19.59 10.08
N ASN A 160 -10.06 -19.21 11.16
CA ASN A 160 -10.31 -19.76 12.49
C ASN A 160 -11.73 -19.43 12.99
N ARG A 161 -12.24 -18.24 12.66
CA ARG A 161 -13.64 -17.85 12.95
C ARG A 161 -14.65 -18.69 12.20
N LEU A 162 -14.39 -19.05 10.95
CA LEU A 162 -15.22 -20.01 10.23
C LEU A 162 -15.18 -21.40 10.86
N ARG A 163 -14.01 -21.85 11.30
CA ARG A 163 -13.86 -23.15 11.98
C ARG A 163 -14.69 -23.21 13.26
N ILE A 164 -14.78 -22.11 14.03
CA ILE A 164 -15.66 -22.03 15.22
C ILE A 164 -17.12 -22.29 14.85
N LEU A 165 -17.60 -21.74 13.73
CA LEU A 165 -18.96 -21.98 13.25
C LEU A 165 -19.16 -23.45 12.83
N ASP A 166 -18.17 -24.04 12.17
CA ASP A 166 -18.20 -25.46 11.80
C ASP A 166 -18.24 -26.38 13.03
N ILE A 167 -17.40 -26.11 14.05
CA ILE A 167 -17.41 -26.88 15.31
C ILE A 167 -18.76 -26.76 16.02
N ARG A 168 -19.39 -25.59 15.98
CA ARG A 168 -20.73 -25.42 16.56
C ARG A 168 -21.77 -26.29 15.87
N GLN A 169 -21.75 -26.37 14.53
CA GLN A 169 -22.64 -27.29 13.80
C GLN A 169 -22.39 -28.73 14.24
N CYS A 170 -21.13 -29.10 14.48
CA CYS A 170 -20.77 -30.40 15.03
C CYS A 170 -21.38 -30.64 16.43
N ILE A 171 -21.32 -29.66 17.35
CA ILE A 171 -22.00 -29.73 18.67
C ILE A 171 -23.50 -29.96 18.49
N GLU A 172 -24.17 -29.20 17.61
CA GLU A 172 -25.62 -29.31 17.37
C GLU A 172 -26.02 -30.65 16.74
N SER A 173 -25.07 -31.35 16.09
CA SER A 173 -25.27 -32.63 15.40
C SER A 173 -24.66 -33.83 16.13
N ALA A 174 -24.12 -33.64 17.34
CA ALA A 174 -23.42 -34.68 18.08
C ALA A 174 -24.35 -35.86 18.39
N LYS A 175 -23.82 -37.08 18.27
CA LYS A 175 -24.58 -38.33 18.44
C LYS A 175 -24.38 -38.96 19.82
N SER A 176 -23.39 -38.49 20.57
CA SER A 176 -23.11 -38.94 21.94
C SER A 176 -22.65 -37.78 22.82
N ALA A 177 -22.79 -37.95 24.14
CA ALA A 177 -22.31 -36.96 25.12
C ALA A 177 -20.78 -36.81 25.09
N GLU A 178 -20.05 -37.88 24.79
CA GLU A 178 -18.59 -37.86 24.63
C GLU A 178 -18.16 -37.04 23.40
N GLU A 179 -18.88 -37.19 22.29
CA GLU A 179 -18.65 -36.43 21.06
C GLU A 179 -19.01 -34.95 21.24
N GLU A 180 -20.13 -34.66 21.91
CA GLU A 180 -20.55 -33.30 22.25
C GLU A 180 -19.53 -32.61 23.15
N GLU A 181 -19.02 -33.29 24.18
CA GLU A 181 -18.03 -32.75 25.11
C GLU A 181 -16.70 -32.46 24.41
N LYS A 182 -16.26 -33.36 23.52
CA LYS A 182 -15.08 -33.10 22.67
C LYS A 182 -15.25 -31.86 21.82
N TYR A 183 -16.39 -31.70 21.14
CA TYR A 183 -16.63 -30.50 20.33
C TYR A 183 -16.74 -29.22 21.16
N LYS A 184 -17.24 -29.27 22.39
CA LYS A 184 -17.24 -28.12 23.32
C LYS A 184 -15.83 -27.71 23.74
N GLN A 185 -14.94 -28.69 23.96
CA GLN A 185 -13.52 -28.42 24.23
C GLN A 185 -12.86 -27.76 23.03
N ASP A 186 -12.97 -28.37 21.84
CA ASP A 186 -12.43 -27.81 20.58
C ASP A 186 -12.95 -26.39 20.30
N TYR A 187 -14.23 -26.14 20.62
CA TYR A 187 -14.87 -24.84 20.47
C TYR A 187 -14.28 -23.79 21.42
N THR A 188 -14.07 -24.16 22.68
CA THR A 188 -13.51 -23.28 23.72
C THR A 188 -12.07 -22.91 23.39
N GLU A 189 -11.26 -23.90 22.97
CA GLU A 189 -9.89 -23.67 22.52
C GLU A 189 -9.84 -22.77 21.28
N SER A 190 -10.71 -23.01 20.30
CA SER A 190 -10.77 -22.21 19.07
C SER A 190 -11.19 -20.77 19.34
N ILE A 191 -12.17 -20.53 20.22
CA ILE A 191 -12.56 -19.18 20.63
C ILE A 191 -11.42 -18.46 21.35
N SER A 192 -10.76 -19.15 22.28
CA SER A 192 -9.65 -18.58 23.05
C SER A 192 -8.50 -18.18 22.12
N LYS A 193 -8.18 -19.06 21.16
CA LYS A 193 -7.19 -18.77 20.13
C LYS A 193 -7.56 -17.56 19.28
N VAL A 194 -8.79 -17.51 18.75
CA VAL A 194 -9.24 -16.36 17.93
C VAL A 194 -9.21 -15.05 18.73
N TYR A 195 -9.58 -15.09 20.00
CA TYR A 195 -9.48 -13.93 20.88
C TYR A 195 -8.04 -13.43 21.01
N GLU A 196 -7.10 -14.32 21.30
CA GLU A 196 -5.67 -13.96 21.39
C GLU A 196 -5.11 -13.50 20.04
N ASP A 197 -5.47 -14.15 18.93
CA ASP A 197 -5.04 -13.75 17.59
C ASP A 197 -5.55 -12.34 17.24
N MET A 198 -6.80 -12.01 17.58
CA MET A 198 -7.36 -10.66 17.38
C MET A 198 -6.62 -9.60 18.20
N LYS A 199 -6.28 -9.90 19.47
CA LYS A 199 -5.51 -8.96 20.31
C LYS A 199 -4.07 -8.82 19.81
N GLY A 200 -3.43 -9.94 19.48
CA GLY A 200 -2.09 -9.96 18.88
C GLY A 200 -2.04 -9.13 17.61
N TYR A 201 -3.05 -9.22 16.74
CA TYR A 201 -3.16 -8.39 15.55
C TYR A 201 -3.19 -6.89 15.87
N THR A 202 -4.01 -6.47 16.84
CA THR A 202 -4.15 -5.06 17.22
C THR A 202 -2.93 -4.48 17.95
N GLN A 203 -2.08 -5.35 18.50
CA GLN A 203 -0.88 -4.99 19.26
C GLN A 203 0.41 -5.37 18.50
N SER A 204 0.28 -5.72 17.22
CA SER A 204 1.36 -6.25 16.39
C SER A 204 2.47 -5.23 16.17
N HIS A 205 3.72 -5.71 16.08
CA HIS A 205 4.88 -4.87 15.84
C HIS A 205 4.84 -4.24 14.45
N GLU A 206 4.30 -5.00 13.50
CA GLU A 206 4.06 -4.69 12.10
C GLU A 206 3.28 -3.38 11.93
N LEU A 207 2.30 -3.10 12.80
CA LEU A 207 1.57 -1.81 12.80
C LEU A 207 2.50 -0.63 13.12
N SER A 208 3.48 -0.83 14.01
CA SER A 208 4.48 0.19 14.33
C SER A 208 5.50 0.34 13.19
N GLU A 209 5.91 -0.77 12.57
CA GLU A 209 6.84 -0.76 11.43
C GLU A 209 6.24 -0.06 10.21
N ILE A 210 4.93 -0.20 9.98
CA ILE A 210 4.22 0.56 8.94
C ILE A 210 4.38 2.07 9.19
N ALA A 211 4.11 2.54 10.40
CA ALA A 211 4.19 3.96 10.73
C ALA A 211 5.63 4.50 10.61
N LEU A 212 6.60 3.79 11.18
CA LEU A 212 8.01 4.19 11.15
C LEU A 212 8.60 4.10 9.75
N GLY A 213 8.27 3.05 9.00
CA GLY A 213 8.69 2.85 7.62
C GLY A 213 8.17 3.94 6.70
N LEU A 214 6.90 4.32 6.86
CA LEU A 214 6.28 5.40 6.09
C LEU A 214 6.94 6.75 6.38
N VAL A 215 7.09 7.09 7.66
CA VAL A 215 7.74 8.35 8.08
C VAL A 215 9.18 8.40 7.59
N GLY A 216 9.92 7.29 7.70
CA GLY A 216 11.31 7.21 7.22
C GLY A 216 11.40 7.43 5.72
N ALA A 217 10.58 6.73 4.93
CA ALA A 217 10.60 6.85 3.47
C ALA A 217 10.23 8.27 2.99
N LEU A 218 9.19 8.87 3.57
CA LEU A 218 8.75 10.23 3.23
C LEU A 218 9.77 11.28 3.67
N ARG A 219 10.32 11.16 4.88
CA ARG A 219 11.32 12.10 5.41
C ARG A 219 12.56 12.13 4.52
N SER A 220 13.09 10.96 4.14
CA SER A 220 14.25 10.90 3.26
C SER A 220 13.97 11.54 1.91
N PHE A 221 12.83 11.19 1.28
CA PHE A 221 12.47 11.75 -0.01
C PHE A 221 12.31 13.27 0.00
N PHE A 222 11.53 13.82 0.95
CA PHE A 222 11.31 15.26 1.00
C PHE A 222 12.56 16.02 1.44
N GLY A 223 13.41 15.43 2.29
CA GLY A 223 14.71 15.99 2.66
C GLY A 223 15.63 16.10 1.44
N ASP A 224 15.88 14.98 0.76
CA ASP A 224 16.72 14.96 -0.44
C ASP A 224 16.18 15.89 -1.53
N ALA A 225 14.85 15.93 -1.71
CA ALA A 225 14.23 16.80 -2.70
C ALA A 225 14.39 18.28 -2.37
N TYR A 226 14.31 18.64 -1.09
CA TYR A 226 14.57 20.00 -0.62
C TYR A 226 16.02 20.39 -0.88
N ASP A 227 16.98 19.54 -0.47
CA ASP A 227 18.41 19.79 -0.63
C ASP A 227 18.78 19.94 -2.11
N ALA A 228 18.28 19.03 -2.96
CA ALA A 228 18.49 19.07 -4.40
C ALA A 228 17.99 20.37 -5.05
N MET A 229 16.88 20.95 -4.55
CA MET A 229 16.33 22.21 -5.06
C MET A 229 17.02 23.43 -4.48
N ALA A 230 17.51 23.36 -3.24
CA ALA A 230 18.17 24.46 -2.55
C ALA A 230 19.60 24.73 -3.06
N GLU A 231 20.33 23.70 -3.50
CA GLU A 231 21.70 23.82 -4.03
C GLU A 231 21.82 24.89 -5.13
N ASN A 232 20.81 25.02 -6.00
CA ASN A 232 20.83 25.93 -7.14
C ASN A 232 20.36 27.35 -6.84
N ILE A 233 19.78 27.60 -5.67
CA ILE A 233 19.35 28.95 -5.25
C ILE A 233 20.52 29.74 -4.67
N ASN A 234 21.54 29.04 -4.15
CA ASN A 234 22.67 29.63 -3.43
C ASN A 234 23.90 29.91 -4.31
N GLU A 235 23.90 29.52 -5.58
CA GLU A 235 24.92 29.97 -6.55
C GLU A 235 24.54 31.36 -7.09
N LYS A 236 24.79 32.41 -6.29
CA LYS A 236 24.81 33.82 -6.72
C LYS A 236 26.22 34.38 -6.64
#